data_AF-A0A0F8H9Y9-F1
#
_entry.id   AF-A0A0F8H9Y9-F1
#
_cell.length_a   1.000
_cell.length_b   1.000
_cell.length_c   1.000
_cell.angle_alpha   90.00
_cell.angle_beta   90.00
_cell.angle_gamma   90.00
#
_symmetry.space_group_name_H-M   'P 1'
#
loop_
_entity.id
_entity.type
_entity.pdbx_description
1 polymer ?
#
loop_
_entity_poly.entity_id
_entity_poly.type
_entity_poly.pdbx_seq_one_letter_code
_entity_poly.pdbx_strand_id
1 'polypeptide(L)'
;MLIRKNISLDDKYLKKLQPFLDANDGNLSAAVRDTIEIADTALTNHRSIDEAIRFLRENPAKEELSDTIKSGENIIINKTILEWLFRYTKGRLTDEELVNELINPFEISNMKDLEDYLNRIFKNNQWTIRTSIKCEDIQNPESALILLSNATINSREFFAQLIADFLARWKQLDVDHIFRRANSTQISFKKNLSVSLNETMPGIRKHFGYLDIICKELDDNTEFWTQLMHTYNVERYNLVTLHRNQFETFAAGEVPNPTKILERLCKQSVNEMSLPDLLVYFKKMYLATQLVKNIELCLEPGKESVTIFHDFKNEKVIHSLVEYFSNIFRENGTPFVTSSYSSMIVFRFYEEHEHENSSGIYGMEEFTEPDFISGE
;
A
#
# COMPACT_ATOMS: atom_id res chain seq x y z
N MET A 1 -22.46 59.36 35.25
CA MET A 1 -21.49 60.13 36.05
C MET A 1 -20.10 59.81 35.54
N LEU A 2 -19.32 60.79 35.07
CA LEU A 2 -17.94 60.56 34.62
C LEU A 2 -17.00 60.63 35.83
N ILE A 3 -16.25 59.56 36.07
CA ILE A 3 -15.28 59.48 37.17
C ILE A 3 -13.87 59.60 36.58
N ARG A 4 -13.10 60.57 37.07
CA ARG A 4 -11.69 60.74 36.68
C ARG A 4 -10.79 59.94 37.62
N LYS A 5 -9.92 59.11 37.05
CA LYS A 5 -8.89 58.35 37.76
C LYS A 5 -7.54 58.59 37.08
N ASN A 6 -6.48 58.62 37.87
CA ASN A 6 -5.11 58.70 37.38
C ASN A 6 -4.49 57.31 37.46
N ILE A 7 -3.85 56.87 36.38
CA ILE A 7 -3.16 55.57 36.29
C ILE A 7 -1.70 55.79 35.90
N SER A 8 -0.81 54.97 36.44
CA SER A 8 0.60 54.93 36.05
C SER A 8 0.82 53.71 35.17
N LEU A 9 1.43 53.90 34.00
CA LEU A 9 1.71 52.83 33.04
C LEU A 9 3.17 52.90 32.60
N ASP A 10 3.82 51.73 32.53
CA ASP A 10 5.14 51.63 31.91
C ASP A 10 5.03 51.90 30.39
N ASP A 11 6.09 52.47 29.82
CA ASP A 11 6.20 52.76 28.38
C ASP A 11 5.92 51.52 27.49
N LYS A 12 6.31 50.32 27.95
CA LYS A 12 6.04 49.05 27.24
C LYS A 12 4.55 48.75 27.08
N TYR A 13 3.70 49.22 27.99
CA TYR A 13 2.24 49.05 27.92
C TYR A 13 1.59 50.19 27.15
N LEU A 14 2.13 51.41 27.27
CA LEU A 14 1.71 52.54 26.44
C LEU A 14 1.88 52.20 24.94
N LYS A 15 3.01 51.60 24.56
CA LYS A 15 3.26 51.11 23.19
C LYS A 15 2.23 50.07 22.71
N LYS A 16 1.69 49.24 23.60
CA LYS A 16 0.64 48.27 23.26
C LYS A 16 -0.72 48.92 23.04
N LEU A 17 -0.94 50.12 23.59
CA LEU A 17 -2.14 50.92 23.36
C LEU A 17 -2.08 51.71 22.04
N GLN A 18 -0.93 51.75 21.37
CA GLN A 18 -0.75 52.54 20.15
C GLN A 18 -1.82 52.28 19.08
N PRO A 19 -2.20 51.02 18.76
CA PRO A 19 -3.26 50.77 17.78
C PRO A 19 -4.61 51.40 18.16
N PHE A 20 -4.93 51.44 19.46
CA PHE A 20 -6.16 52.07 19.97
C PHE A 20 -6.07 53.58 20.03
N LEU A 21 -4.87 54.12 20.28
CA LEU A 21 -4.60 55.55 20.21
C LEU A 21 -4.77 56.06 18.77
N ASP A 22 -4.20 55.33 17.80
CA ASP A 22 -4.32 55.68 16.38
C ASP A 22 -5.77 55.65 15.91
N ALA A 23 -6.56 54.66 16.36
CA ALA A 23 -7.99 54.56 16.06
C ALA A 23 -8.86 55.64 16.72
N ASN A 24 -8.35 56.32 17.76
CA ASN A 24 -9.06 57.35 18.53
C ASN A 24 -8.38 58.73 18.43
N ASP A 25 -7.66 59.00 17.34
CA ASP A 25 -6.98 60.28 17.07
C ASP A 25 -6.09 60.76 18.23
N GLY A 26 -5.38 59.83 18.87
CA GLY A 26 -4.47 60.08 20.00
C GLY A 26 -5.17 60.25 21.36
N ASN A 27 -6.48 60.04 21.45
CA ASN A 27 -7.22 60.17 22.71
C ASN A 27 -7.01 58.95 23.63
N LEU A 28 -6.12 59.09 24.61
CA LEU A 28 -5.81 58.03 25.58
C LEU A 28 -7.02 57.59 26.42
N SER A 29 -7.93 58.52 26.76
CA SER A 29 -9.12 58.15 27.54
C SER A 29 -10.12 57.32 26.74
N ALA A 30 -10.24 57.58 25.43
CA ALA A 30 -11.07 56.78 24.54
C ALA A 30 -10.42 55.41 24.28
N ALA A 31 -9.12 55.39 23.97
CA ALA A 31 -8.36 54.15 23.80
C ALA A 31 -8.45 53.22 25.03
N VAL A 32 -8.33 53.77 26.25
CA VAL A 32 -8.48 52.98 27.48
C VAL A 32 -9.90 52.44 27.63
N ARG A 33 -10.95 53.19 27.28
CA ARG A 33 -12.33 52.69 27.31
C ARG A 33 -12.51 51.53 26.34
N ASP A 34 -12.00 51.63 25.12
CA ASP A 34 -12.08 50.53 24.14
C ASP A 34 -11.38 49.26 24.65
N THR A 35 -10.22 49.41 25.31
CA THR A 35 -9.57 48.24 25.93
C THR A 35 -10.37 47.65 27.08
N ILE A 36 -11.13 48.46 27.83
CA ILE A 36 -12.02 47.98 28.89
C ILE A 36 -13.21 47.24 28.28
N GLU A 37 -13.81 47.76 27.21
CA GLU A 37 -14.91 47.08 26.50
C GLU A 37 -14.47 45.72 25.92
N ILE A 38 -13.26 45.66 25.34
CA ILE A 38 -12.69 44.39 24.86
C ILE A 38 -12.43 43.44 26.03
N ALA A 39 -11.88 43.93 27.14
CA ALA A 39 -11.64 43.12 28.33
C ALA A 39 -12.94 42.61 28.95
N ASP A 40 -13.98 43.44 29.03
CA ASP A 40 -15.31 43.08 29.55
C ASP A 40 -15.99 42.03 28.66
N THR A 41 -15.95 42.24 27.34
CA THR A 41 -16.47 41.27 26.36
C THR A 41 -15.75 39.93 26.46
N ALA A 42 -14.41 39.95 26.59
CA ALA A 42 -13.63 38.74 26.74
C ALA A 42 -13.92 38.04 28.09
N LEU A 43 -14.06 38.79 29.18
CA LEU A 43 -14.34 38.24 30.51
C LEU A 43 -15.79 37.76 30.67
N THR A 44 -16.73 38.19 29.83
CA THR A 44 -18.13 37.71 29.86
C THR A 44 -18.22 36.19 29.71
N ASN A 45 -17.27 35.57 29.00
CA ASN A 45 -17.26 34.13 28.72
C ASN A 45 -16.13 33.36 29.43
N HIS A 46 -15.28 34.03 30.22
CA HIS A 46 -14.07 33.43 30.79
C HIS A 46 -13.93 33.75 32.28
N ARG A 47 -13.45 32.78 33.07
CA ARG A 47 -13.41 32.90 34.55
C ARG A 47 -12.23 33.72 35.05
N SER A 48 -11.23 33.99 34.20
CA SER A 48 -10.07 34.83 34.53
C SER A 48 -9.51 35.59 33.32
N ILE A 49 -8.75 36.64 33.61
CA ILE A 49 -8.02 37.44 32.60
C ILE A 49 -7.04 36.57 31.82
N ASP A 50 -6.34 35.65 32.48
CA ASP A 50 -5.38 34.75 31.82
C ASP A 50 -6.08 33.78 30.86
N GLU A 51 -7.27 33.29 31.21
CA GLU A 51 -8.08 32.43 30.35
C GLU A 51 -8.57 33.20 29.11
N ALA A 52 -9.04 34.44 29.30
CA ALA A 52 -9.45 35.32 28.21
C ALA A 52 -8.30 35.68 27.27
N ILE A 53 -7.12 36.01 27.80
CA ILE A 53 -5.92 36.29 27.00
C ILE A 53 -5.51 35.05 26.20
N ARG A 54 -5.56 33.86 26.81
CA ARG A 54 -5.25 32.61 26.11
C ARG A 54 -6.24 32.35 24.98
N PHE A 55 -7.54 32.53 25.21
CA PHE A 55 -8.58 32.38 24.19
C PHE A 55 -8.36 33.32 23.00
N LEU A 56 -8.12 34.62 23.25
CA LEU A 56 -7.86 35.61 22.20
C LEU A 56 -6.58 35.32 21.40
N ARG A 57 -5.57 34.68 22.02
CA ARG A 57 -4.33 34.26 21.33
C ARG A 57 -4.50 32.97 20.53
N GLU A 58 -5.40 32.08 20.93
CA GLU A 58 -5.59 30.76 20.32
C GLU A 58 -6.69 30.72 19.24
N ASN A 59 -7.56 31.74 19.19
CA ASN A 59 -8.72 31.78 18.31
C ASN A 59 -8.57 32.22 16.85
N PRO A 60 -7.53 32.95 16.38
CA PRO A 60 -7.55 33.43 14.99
C PRO A 60 -7.67 32.26 13.99
N ALA A 61 -7.02 31.13 14.26
CA ALA A 61 -7.15 29.92 13.44
C ALA A 61 -8.53 29.24 13.51
N LYS A 62 -9.29 29.40 14.61
CA LYS A 62 -10.65 28.85 14.75
C LYS A 62 -11.69 29.72 14.05
N GLU A 63 -11.50 31.03 14.06
CA GLU A 63 -12.35 31.98 13.32
C GLU A 63 -12.13 31.83 11.81
N GLU A 64 -10.87 31.74 11.35
CA GLU A 64 -10.53 31.42 9.95
C GLU A 64 -11.13 30.08 9.50
N LEU A 65 -11.02 29.02 10.32
CA LEU A 65 -11.65 27.73 9.98
C LEU A 65 -13.18 27.83 9.96
N SER A 66 -13.78 28.54 10.92
CA SER A 66 -15.23 28.80 10.93
C SER A 66 -15.66 29.54 9.66
N ASP A 67 -14.89 30.52 9.21
CA ASP A 67 -15.24 31.32 8.05
C ASP A 67 -15.04 30.56 6.74
N THR A 68 -14.01 29.70 6.64
CA THR A 68 -13.84 28.77 5.52
C THR A 68 -14.91 27.69 5.48
N ILE A 69 -15.44 27.26 6.64
CA ILE A 69 -16.62 26.38 6.71
C ILE A 69 -17.88 27.11 6.22
N LYS A 70 -18.06 28.38 6.62
CA LYS A 70 -19.20 29.21 6.16
C LYS A 70 -19.14 29.54 4.67
N SER A 71 -17.94 29.78 4.13
CA SER A 71 -17.73 30.07 2.71
C SER A 71 -17.89 28.83 1.81
N GLY A 72 -17.90 27.63 2.41
CA GLY A 72 -17.99 26.35 1.70
C GLY A 72 -16.65 25.82 1.21
N GLU A 73 -15.53 26.46 1.57
CA GLU A 73 -14.18 26.00 1.27
C GLU A 73 -13.80 24.76 2.09
N ASN A 74 -14.22 24.71 3.36
CA ASN A 74 -14.01 23.57 4.25
C ASN A 74 -15.33 22.91 4.67
N ILE A 75 -15.29 21.61 4.93
CA ILE A 75 -16.45 20.85 5.44
C ILE A 75 -16.13 20.17 6.77
N ILE A 76 -17.14 20.06 7.64
CA ILE A 76 -17.03 19.29 8.87
C ILE A 76 -17.36 17.83 8.56
N ILE A 77 -16.38 16.95 8.73
CA ILE A 77 -16.55 15.50 8.61
C ILE A 77 -16.42 14.83 9.98
N ASN A 78 -17.27 13.83 10.24
CA ASN A 78 -17.13 13.00 11.42
C ASN A 78 -15.82 12.20 11.36
N LYS A 79 -15.06 12.18 12.47
CA LYS A 79 -13.76 11.49 12.55
C LYS A 79 -13.85 10.01 12.15
N THR A 80 -14.90 9.30 12.52
CA THR A 80 -15.07 7.89 12.17
C THR A 80 -15.24 7.69 10.67
N ILE A 81 -15.95 8.61 9.99
CA ILE A 81 -16.10 8.59 8.52
C ILE A 81 -14.76 8.88 7.87
N LEU A 82 -14.03 9.89 8.34
CA LEU A 82 -12.70 10.21 7.82
C LEU A 82 -11.70 9.04 7.97
N GLU A 83 -11.70 8.40 9.14
CA GLU A 83 -10.87 7.21 9.41
C GLU A 83 -11.31 5.98 8.60
N TRP A 84 -12.58 5.89 8.24
CA TRP A 84 -13.06 4.90 7.28
C TRP A 84 -12.51 5.22 5.88
N LEU A 85 -12.61 6.46 5.40
CA LEU A 85 -12.06 6.87 4.09
C LEU A 85 -10.57 6.55 3.97
N PHE A 86 -9.74 6.99 4.93
CA PHE A 86 -8.29 6.72 4.89
C PHE A 86 -7.93 5.22 4.89
N ARG A 87 -8.76 4.39 5.51
CA ARG A 87 -8.54 2.94 5.55
C ARG A 87 -8.85 2.30 4.21
N TYR A 88 -9.90 2.76 3.53
CA TYR A 88 -10.38 2.18 2.27
C TYR A 88 -9.68 2.74 1.03
N THR A 89 -9.00 3.88 1.14
CA THR A 89 -8.12 4.38 0.08
C THR A 89 -6.69 3.82 0.16
N LYS A 90 -6.39 3.03 1.19
CA LYS A 90 -5.05 2.49 1.41
C LYS A 90 -4.62 1.56 0.27
N GLY A 91 -3.42 1.77 -0.26
CA GLY A 91 -2.87 0.97 -1.36
C GLY A 91 -3.08 1.59 -2.73
N ARG A 92 -3.93 2.62 -2.84
CA ARG A 92 -4.18 3.40 -4.06
C ARG A 92 -3.33 4.67 -4.04
N LEU A 93 -2.72 5.02 -5.18
CA LEU A 93 -1.94 6.25 -5.26
C LEU A 93 -2.86 7.48 -5.29
N THR A 94 -2.44 8.55 -4.62
CA THR A 94 -3.12 9.83 -4.65
C THR A 94 -2.77 10.55 -5.95
N ASP A 95 -3.77 11.20 -6.54
CA ASP A 95 -3.55 11.97 -7.76
C ASP A 95 -2.65 13.18 -7.48
N GLU A 96 -1.86 13.56 -8.48
CA GLU A 96 -0.93 14.68 -8.37
C GLU A 96 -1.64 15.99 -8.00
N GLU A 97 -2.83 16.23 -8.57
CA GLU A 97 -3.63 17.42 -8.32
C GLU A 97 -3.90 17.58 -6.82
N LEU A 98 -4.31 16.50 -6.15
CA LEU A 98 -4.55 16.49 -4.71
C LEU A 98 -3.28 16.77 -3.89
N VAL A 99 -2.14 16.23 -4.31
CA VAL A 99 -0.86 16.49 -3.62
C VAL A 99 -0.50 17.98 -3.71
N ASN A 100 -0.64 18.58 -4.89
CA ASN A 100 -0.33 19.99 -5.12
C ASN A 100 -1.34 20.94 -4.44
N GLU A 101 -2.61 20.55 -4.32
CA GLU A 101 -3.62 21.29 -3.56
C GLU A 101 -3.32 21.30 -2.05
N LEU A 102 -2.85 20.17 -1.50
CA LEU A 102 -2.58 20.05 -0.06
C LEU A 102 -1.19 20.56 0.34
N ILE A 103 -0.20 20.38 -0.51
CA ILE A 103 1.19 20.75 -0.28
C ILE A 103 1.65 21.69 -1.39
N ASN A 104 1.46 22.99 -1.18
CA ASN A 104 1.81 24.02 -2.17
C ASN A 104 3.34 24.08 -2.38
N PRO A 105 3.86 23.65 -3.54
CA PRO A 105 5.30 23.61 -3.77
C PRO A 105 5.95 25.01 -3.83
N PHE A 106 5.18 26.04 -4.15
CA PHE A 106 5.70 27.40 -4.27
C PHE A 106 5.94 28.09 -2.92
N GLU A 107 5.35 27.57 -1.83
CA GLU A 107 5.61 28.04 -0.47
C GLU A 107 6.81 27.34 0.19
N ILE A 108 7.34 26.29 -0.45
CA ILE A 108 8.30 25.38 0.18
C ILE A 108 9.63 25.46 -0.57
N SER A 109 10.60 26.16 0.00
CA SER A 109 11.94 26.27 -0.61
C SER A 109 12.86 25.13 -0.16
N ASN A 110 12.79 24.77 1.13
CA ASN A 110 13.69 23.80 1.75
C ASN A 110 12.94 22.82 2.68
N MET A 111 13.64 21.80 3.19
CA MET A 111 13.05 20.76 4.05
C MET A 111 12.53 21.28 5.39
N LYS A 112 13.10 22.38 5.91
CA LYS A 112 12.60 23.02 7.13
C LYS A 112 11.29 23.76 6.88
N ASP A 113 11.20 24.47 5.74
CA ASP A 113 9.95 25.11 5.32
C ASP A 113 8.83 24.07 5.13
N LEU A 114 9.15 22.89 4.57
CA LEU A 114 8.20 21.78 4.45
C LEU A 114 7.71 21.30 5.82
N GLU A 115 8.61 21.09 6.78
CA GLU A 115 8.26 20.68 8.15
C GLU A 115 7.32 21.71 8.82
N ASP A 116 7.65 23.00 8.69
CA ASP A 116 6.89 24.09 9.30
C ASP A 116 5.53 24.28 8.60
N TYR A 117 5.50 24.18 7.26
CA TYR A 117 4.28 24.21 6.46
C TYR A 117 3.31 23.08 6.87
N LEU A 118 3.79 21.83 6.91
CA LEU A 118 2.95 20.68 7.26
C LEU A 118 2.37 20.84 8.66
N ASN A 119 3.20 21.17 9.65
CA ASN A 119 2.72 21.36 11.03
C ASN A 119 1.74 22.54 11.16
N ARG A 120 1.93 23.61 10.38
CA ARG A 120 0.98 24.74 10.31
C ARG A 120 -0.36 24.33 9.73
N ILE A 121 -0.37 23.68 8.56
CA ILE A 121 -1.59 23.20 7.90
C ILE A 121 -2.33 22.20 8.77
N PHE A 122 -1.62 21.24 9.39
CA PHE A 122 -2.23 20.27 10.28
C PHE A 122 -2.86 20.93 11.50
N LYS A 123 -2.20 21.93 12.09
CA LYS A 123 -2.75 22.70 13.21
C LYS A 123 -3.99 23.51 12.80
N ASN A 124 -3.94 24.20 11.65
CA ASN A 124 -5.04 25.03 11.15
C ASN A 124 -6.28 24.18 10.86
N ASN A 125 -6.10 22.98 10.30
CA ASN A 125 -7.17 22.01 10.05
C ASN A 125 -7.54 21.16 11.28
N GLN A 126 -6.99 21.46 12.46
CA GLN A 126 -7.21 20.73 13.70
C GLN A 126 -6.88 19.23 13.62
N TRP A 127 -5.98 18.84 12.71
CA TRP A 127 -5.46 17.49 12.65
C TRP A 127 -4.38 17.30 13.71
N THR A 128 -4.49 16.22 14.47
CA THR A 128 -3.59 15.98 15.62
C THR A 128 -2.18 15.55 15.24
N ILE A 129 -1.95 15.26 13.96
CA ILE A 129 -0.68 14.74 13.44
C ILE A 129 0.43 15.79 13.59
N ARG A 130 1.64 15.32 13.88
CA ARG A 130 2.86 16.14 13.94
C ARG A 130 3.93 15.53 13.06
N THR A 131 4.60 16.37 12.31
CA THR A 131 5.71 16.00 11.43
C THR A 131 7.02 16.46 12.03
N SER A 132 8.04 15.62 11.97
CA SER A 132 9.43 16.01 12.15
C SER A 132 10.29 15.51 11.00
N ILE A 133 11.15 16.36 10.47
CA ILE A 133 12.02 16.06 9.34
C ILE A 133 13.48 16.17 9.78
N LYS A 134 14.28 15.14 9.51
CA LYS A 134 15.73 15.14 9.72
C LYS A 134 16.45 14.85 8.42
N CYS A 135 17.34 15.74 8.03
CA CYS A 135 18.22 15.57 6.88
C CYS A 135 19.53 16.32 7.14
N GLU A 136 20.61 15.92 6.47
CA GLU A 136 21.92 16.57 6.62
C GLU A 136 21.96 17.92 5.88
N ASP A 137 21.46 17.95 4.64
CA ASP A 137 21.30 19.16 3.84
C ASP A 137 19.80 19.49 3.70
N ILE A 138 19.40 20.65 4.21
CA ILE A 138 18.00 21.13 4.15
C ILE A 138 17.60 21.60 2.75
N GLN A 139 18.55 21.98 1.90
CA GLN A 139 18.27 22.50 0.56
C GLN A 139 18.15 21.37 -0.46
N ASN A 140 19.14 20.48 -0.47
CA ASN A 140 19.26 19.38 -1.43
C ASN A 140 19.62 18.06 -0.71
N PRO A 141 18.68 17.48 0.05
CA PRO A 141 18.94 16.25 0.81
C PRO A 141 19.26 15.05 -0.09
N GLU A 142 20.37 14.37 0.19
CA GLU A 142 20.65 13.03 -0.37
C GLU A 142 19.84 11.93 0.33
N SER A 143 19.48 12.16 1.60
CA SER A 143 18.57 11.34 2.37
C SER A 143 17.77 12.20 3.33
N ALA A 144 16.58 11.73 3.70
CA ALA A 144 15.73 12.38 4.68
C ALA A 144 15.01 11.33 5.52
N LEU A 145 14.81 11.65 6.80
CA LEU A 145 14.03 10.86 7.73
C LEU A 145 12.84 11.67 8.19
N ILE A 146 11.64 11.19 7.87
CA ILE A 146 10.39 11.82 8.28
C ILE A 146 9.73 10.98 9.37
N LEU A 147 9.36 11.65 10.46
CA LEU A 147 8.61 11.07 11.56
C LEU A 147 7.24 11.73 11.63
N LEU A 148 6.20 10.94 11.36
CA LEU A 148 4.82 11.31 11.61
C LEU A 148 4.39 10.73 12.96
N SER A 149 3.90 11.57 13.86
CA SER A 149 3.49 11.17 15.20
C SER A 149 2.11 11.71 15.52
N ASN A 150 1.46 11.11 16.52
CA ASN A 150 0.06 11.37 16.86
C ASN A 150 -0.87 11.00 15.69
N ALA A 151 -2.20 11.09 15.87
CA ALA A 151 -3.21 10.53 14.95
C ALA A 151 -3.24 8.98 14.89
N THR A 152 -4.09 8.42 14.02
CA THR A 152 -4.20 6.97 13.84
C THR A 152 -3.16 6.48 12.83
N ILE A 153 -3.01 5.15 12.71
CA ILE A 153 -2.17 4.57 11.66
C ILE A 153 -2.68 4.94 10.25
N ASN A 154 -4.00 5.00 10.04
CA ASN A 154 -4.56 5.26 8.71
C ASN A 154 -4.34 6.71 8.30
N SER A 155 -4.58 7.68 9.19
CA SER A 155 -4.29 9.09 8.88
C SER A 155 -2.79 9.31 8.66
N ARG A 156 -1.91 8.70 9.47
CA ARG A 156 -0.46 8.79 9.24
C ARG A 156 -0.04 8.18 7.90
N GLU A 157 -0.62 7.05 7.50
CA GLU A 157 -0.32 6.44 6.19
C GLU A 157 -0.75 7.34 5.03
N PHE A 158 -1.94 7.96 5.11
CA PHE A 158 -2.42 8.88 4.09
C PHE A 158 -1.49 10.09 3.92
N PHE A 159 -1.13 10.76 5.03
CA PHE A 159 -0.20 11.90 4.95
C PHE A 159 1.23 11.49 4.59
N ALA A 160 1.68 10.30 5.01
CA ALA A 160 2.98 9.75 4.62
C ALA A 160 3.11 9.64 3.10
N GLN A 161 2.05 9.16 2.46
CA GLN A 161 1.99 9.03 1.01
C GLN A 161 2.03 10.39 0.31
N LEU A 162 1.20 11.36 0.72
CA LEU A 162 1.22 12.71 0.15
C LEU A 162 2.60 13.37 0.23
N ILE A 163 3.26 13.23 1.39
CA ILE A 163 4.61 13.74 1.60
C ILE A 163 5.62 13.00 0.72
N ALA A 164 5.48 11.68 0.57
CA ALA A 164 6.37 10.90 -0.28
C ALA A 164 6.24 11.30 -1.75
N ASP A 165 5.01 11.46 -2.26
CA ASP A 165 4.74 11.92 -3.63
C ASP A 165 5.32 13.32 -3.87
N PHE A 166 5.12 14.23 -2.91
CA PHE A 166 5.72 15.57 -2.96
C PHE A 166 7.25 15.52 -3.04
N LEU A 167 7.90 14.73 -2.18
CA LEU A 167 9.36 14.63 -2.14
C LEU A 167 9.96 13.94 -3.35
N ALA A 168 9.29 12.92 -3.89
CA ALA A 168 9.69 12.28 -5.12
C ALA A 168 9.72 13.29 -6.28
N ARG A 169 8.70 14.14 -6.38
CA ARG A 169 8.60 15.11 -7.47
C ARG A 169 9.56 16.29 -7.32
N TRP A 170 9.59 16.90 -6.14
CA TRP A 170 10.26 18.19 -5.94
C TRP A 170 11.70 18.05 -5.42
N LYS A 171 12.07 16.89 -4.86
CA LYS A 171 13.40 16.62 -4.31
C LYS A 171 14.05 15.34 -4.85
N GLN A 172 13.37 14.58 -5.73
CA GLN A 172 13.85 13.31 -6.30
C GLN A 172 14.26 12.30 -5.21
N LEU A 173 13.50 12.29 -4.12
CA LEU A 173 13.66 11.38 -3.00
C LEU A 173 12.64 10.24 -3.09
N ASP A 174 13.11 9.00 -3.17
CA ASP A 174 12.26 7.81 -3.12
C ASP A 174 12.22 7.22 -1.71
N VAL A 175 11.17 6.46 -1.43
CA VAL A 175 10.98 5.74 -0.16
C VAL A 175 11.90 4.53 -0.13
N ASP A 176 12.82 4.52 0.82
CA ASP A 176 13.68 3.37 1.07
C ASP A 176 12.99 2.37 2.02
N HIS A 177 12.57 2.86 3.20
CA HIS A 177 11.98 2.04 4.25
C HIS A 177 10.87 2.77 5.01
N ILE A 178 9.87 2.01 5.48
CA ILE A 178 8.81 2.51 6.38
C ILE A 178 8.73 1.65 7.63
N PHE A 179 8.87 2.28 8.79
CA PHE A 179 8.66 1.67 10.09
C PHE A 179 7.37 2.18 10.72
N ARG A 180 6.37 1.31 10.81
CA ARG A 180 5.06 1.60 11.39
C ARG A 180 5.03 1.18 12.85
N ARG A 181 4.85 2.13 13.76
CA ARG A 181 4.68 1.91 15.20
C ARG A 181 3.28 2.34 15.63
N ALA A 182 2.87 1.94 16.82
CA ALA A 182 1.53 2.24 17.35
C ALA A 182 1.24 3.75 17.37
N ASN A 183 2.23 4.56 17.76
CA ASN A 183 2.10 6.02 17.94
C ASN A 183 2.85 6.85 16.90
N SER A 184 3.57 6.22 15.96
CA SER A 184 4.32 6.93 14.94
C SER A 184 4.55 6.11 13.67
N THR A 185 4.81 6.80 12.57
CA THR A 185 5.26 6.22 11.31
C THR A 185 6.55 6.93 10.93
N GLN A 186 7.63 6.18 10.75
CA GLN A 186 8.93 6.69 10.34
C GLN A 186 9.20 6.27 8.90
N ILE A 187 9.60 7.21 8.06
CA ILE A 187 9.83 7.01 6.63
C ILE A 187 11.26 7.47 6.33
N SER A 188 12.06 6.55 5.82
CA SER A 188 13.40 6.83 5.32
C SER A 188 13.35 7.05 3.83
N PHE A 189 13.95 8.14 3.37
CA PHE A 189 14.04 8.52 1.97
C PHE A 189 15.49 8.52 1.51
N LYS A 190 15.70 8.19 0.24
CA LYS A 190 17.00 8.25 -0.43
C LYS A 190 16.83 8.83 -1.83
N LYS A 191 17.81 9.61 -2.27
CA LYS A 191 17.81 10.19 -3.61
C LYS A 191 17.82 9.12 -4.70
N ASN A 192 16.93 9.28 -5.67
CA ASN A 192 16.78 8.39 -6.81
C ASN A 192 16.65 9.20 -8.10
N LEU A 193 17.77 9.35 -8.81
CA LEU A 193 17.86 10.10 -10.08
C LEU A 193 17.54 9.23 -11.31
N SER A 194 17.26 7.93 -11.11
CA SER A 194 17.12 6.97 -12.21
C SER A 194 15.72 6.92 -12.81
N VAL A 195 14.75 7.55 -12.15
CA VAL A 195 13.33 7.52 -12.52
C VAL A 195 12.94 8.89 -13.05
N SER A 196 12.19 8.92 -14.14
CA SER A 196 11.71 10.18 -14.71
C SER A 196 10.72 10.88 -13.77
N LEU A 197 10.64 12.21 -13.83
CA LEU A 197 9.74 13.01 -12.97
C LEU A 197 8.24 12.67 -13.16
N ASN A 198 7.89 12.02 -14.27
CA ASN A 198 6.50 11.66 -14.61
C ASN A 198 6.15 10.22 -14.21
N GLU A 199 7.12 9.44 -13.73
CA GLU A 199 6.91 8.06 -13.31
C GLU A 199 6.84 7.98 -11.78
N THR A 200 5.92 7.15 -11.29
CA THR A 200 5.87 6.84 -9.86
C THR A 200 7.15 6.12 -9.44
N MET A 201 7.81 6.65 -8.41
CA MET A 201 9.02 6.04 -7.85
C MET A 201 8.75 4.61 -7.31
N PRO A 202 9.68 3.66 -7.51
CA PRO A 202 9.51 2.26 -7.10
C PRO A 202 9.21 2.07 -5.61
N GLY A 203 9.87 2.84 -4.74
CA GLY A 203 9.65 2.79 -3.29
C GLY A 203 8.23 3.20 -2.91
N ILE A 204 7.73 4.29 -3.51
CA ILE A 204 6.34 4.74 -3.34
C ILE A 204 5.36 3.66 -3.80
N ARG A 205 5.54 3.11 -5.00
CA ARG A 205 4.66 2.05 -5.53
C ARG A 205 4.64 0.83 -4.62
N LYS A 206 5.80 0.41 -4.13
CA LYS A 206 5.94 -0.74 -3.22
C LYS A 206 5.23 -0.51 -1.89
N HIS A 207 5.35 0.68 -1.31
CA HIS A 207 4.94 0.93 0.07
C HIS A 207 3.54 1.53 0.22
N PHE A 208 3.09 2.32 -0.76
CA PHE A 208 1.80 3.03 -0.75
C PHE A 208 0.90 2.64 -1.92
N GLY A 209 1.46 2.30 -3.09
CA GLY A 209 0.72 2.00 -4.32
C GLY A 209 0.54 0.51 -4.64
N TYR A 210 0.58 -0.38 -3.65
CA TYR A 210 0.60 -1.83 -3.87
C TYR A 210 -0.73 -2.39 -4.45
N LEU A 211 -1.81 -1.61 -4.44
CA LEU A 211 -3.07 -1.93 -5.12
C LEU A 211 -3.32 -1.04 -6.34
N ASP A 212 -2.46 -0.07 -6.63
CA ASP A 212 -2.74 0.99 -7.62
C ASP A 212 -3.08 0.42 -9.01
N ILE A 213 -2.31 -0.57 -9.48
CA ILE A 213 -2.55 -1.24 -10.76
C ILE A 213 -3.91 -1.97 -10.76
N ILE A 214 -4.25 -2.63 -9.65
CA ILE A 214 -5.50 -3.38 -9.53
C ILE A 214 -6.69 -2.42 -9.47
N CYS A 215 -6.60 -1.36 -8.68
CA CYS A 215 -7.66 -0.35 -8.58
C CYS A 215 -7.89 0.34 -9.92
N LYS A 216 -6.82 0.71 -10.65
CA LYS A 216 -6.94 1.26 -12.00
C LYS A 216 -7.60 0.28 -12.96
N GLU A 217 -7.19 -0.98 -12.96
CA GLU A 217 -7.81 -2.02 -13.80
C GLU A 217 -9.30 -2.22 -13.47
N LEU A 218 -9.68 -2.17 -12.19
CA LEU A 218 -11.07 -2.25 -11.76
C LEU A 218 -11.88 -1.00 -12.15
N ASP A 219 -11.28 0.19 -12.05
CA ASP A 219 -11.93 1.44 -12.42
C ASP A 219 -12.09 1.55 -13.95
N ASP A 220 -11.05 1.21 -14.72
CA ASP A 220 -11.04 1.28 -16.19
C ASP A 220 -11.94 0.22 -16.84
N ASN A 221 -12.07 -0.96 -16.21
CA ASN A 221 -12.85 -2.10 -16.72
C ASN A 221 -13.96 -2.55 -15.76
N THR A 222 -14.62 -1.60 -15.07
CA THR A 222 -15.60 -1.90 -14.01
C THR A 222 -16.71 -2.87 -14.44
N GLU A 223 -17.31 -2.65 -15.62
CA GLU A 223 -18.41 -3.48 -16.11
C GLU A 223 -17.96 -4.93 -16.31
N PHE A 224 -16.80 -5.13 -16.95
CA PHE A 224 -16.24 -6.45 -17.18
C PHE A 224 -15.99 -7.20 -15.86
N TRP A 225 -15.28 -6.57 -14.92
CA TRP A 225 -14.94 -7.22 -13.65
C TRP A 225 -16.18 -7.50 -12.79
N THR A 226 -17.15 -6.58 -12.78
CA THR A 226 -18.42 -6.78 -12.08
C THR A 226 -19.17 -7.98 -12.63
N GLN A 227 -19.30 -8.06 -13.96
CA GLN A 227 -19.97 -9.18 -14.62
C GLN A 227 -19.22 -10.50 -14.40
N LEU A 228 -17.89 -10.48 -14.46
CA LEU A 228 -17.06 -11.66 -14.23
C LEU A 228 -17.25 -12.19 -12.80
N MET A 229 -17.12 -11.33 -11.79
CA MET A 229 -17.30 -11.72 -10.39
C MET A 229 -18.70 -12.26 -10.11
N HIS A 230 -19.74 -11.62 -10.66
CA HIS A 230 -21.12 -12.10 -10.55
C HIS A 230 -21.28 -13.49 -11.18
N THR A 231 -20.73 -13.70 -12.38
CA THR A 231 -20.80 -14.98 -13.10
C THR A 231 -20.11 -16.09 -12.32
N TYR A 232 -18.91 -15.84 -11.79
CA TYR A 232 -18.22 -16.79 -10.91
C TYR A 232 -18.99 -17.10 -9.62
N ASN A 233 -19.63 -16.10 -9.01
CA ASN A 233 -20.40 -16.30 -7.78
C ASN A 233 -21.63 -17.18 -8.01
N VAL A 234 -22.41 -16.91 -9.07
CA VAL A 234 -23.60 -17.69 -9.44
C VAL A 234 -23.25 -19.14 -9.71
N GLU A 235 -22.14 -19.37 -10.41
CA GLU A 235 -21.62 -20.71 -10.70
C GLU A 235 -20.85 -21.34 -9.54
N ARG A 236 -20.86 -20.71 -8.35
CA ARG A 236 -20.16 -21.19 -7.14
C ARG A 236 -18.68 -21.50 -7.38
N TYR A 237 -18.03 -20.68 -8.20
CA TYR A 237 -16.65 -20.82 -8.63
C TYR A 237 -16.35 -22.13 -9.38
N ASN A 238 -17.37 -22.79 -9.95
CA ASN A 238 -17.23 -24.00 -10.78
C ASN A 238 -17.08 -23.66 -12.28
N LEU A 239 -16.28 -22.65 -12.58
CA LEU A 239 -15.95 -22.22 -13.95
C LEU A 239 -14.46 -22.35 -14.16
N VAL A 240 -14.07 -22.79 -15.35
CA VAL A 240 -12.65 -22.86 -15.76
C VAL A 240 -12.34 -21.67 -16.67
N THR A 241 -11.27 -20.94 -16.36
CA THR A 241 -10.71 -19.93 -17.27
C THR A 241 -9.65 -20.56 -18.16
N LEU A 242 -9.81 -20.45 -19.47
CA LEU A 242 -8.81 -20.86 -20.46
C LEU A 242 -8.53 -19.74 -21.45
N HIS A 243 -7.29 -19.69 -21.93
CA HIS A 243 -6.96 -18.84 -23.08
C HIS A 243 -7.70 -19.37 -24.32
N ARG A 244 -8.19 -18.47 -25.19
CA ARG A 244 -8.99 -18.85 -26.39
C ARG A 244 -8.32 -19.94 -27.23
N ASN A 245 -7.04 -19.77 -27.55
CA ASN A 245 -6.29 -20.77 -28.32
C ASN A 245 -6.19 -22.13 -27.61
N GLN A 246 -6.11 -22.16 -26.27
CA GLN A 246 -6.09 -23.43 -25.54
C GLN A 246 -7.45 -24.11 -25.58
N PHE A 247 -8.53 -23.34 -25.40
CA PHE A 247 -9.88 -23.85 -25.57
C PHE A 247 -10.10 -24.41 -26.98
N GLU A 248 -9.64 -23.72 -28.01
CA GLU A 248 -9.73 -24.17 -29.41
C GLU A 248 -9.01 -25.52 -29.62
N THR A 249 -7.77 -25.67 -29.12
CA THR A 249 -7.03 -26.94 -29.21
C THR A 249 -7.72 -28.06 -28.44
N PHE A 250 -8.19 -27.79 -27.21
CA PHE A 250 -8.96 -28.77 -26.44
C PHE A 250 -10.27 -29.17 -27.17
N ALA A 251 -10.96 -28.22 -27.78
CA ALA A 251 -12.18 -28.47 -28.54
C ALA A 251 -11.93 -29.28 -29.83
N ALA A 252 -10.72 -29.17 -30.41
CA ALA A 252 -10.27 -30.00 -31.52
C ALA A 252 -9.88 -31.43 -31.09
N GLY A 253 -9.83 -31.72 -29.78
CA GLY A 253 -9.45 -33.02 -29.23
C GLY A 253 -7.95 -33.21 -29.01
N GLU A 254 -7.17 -32.14 -29.14
CA GLU A 254 -5.73 -32.13 -28.90
C GLU A 254 -5.40 -31.53 -27.53
N VAL A 255 -4.18 -31.78 -27.02
CA VAL A 255 -3.70 -31.19 -25.76
C VAL A 255 -2.85 -29.95 -26.06
N PRO A 256 -3.29 -28.74 -25.68
CA PRO A 256 -2.52 -27.52 -25.92
C PRO A 256 -1.21 -27.51 -25.12
N ASN A 257 -0.23 -26.75 -25.60
CA ASN A 257 0.97 -26.43 -24.82
C ASN A 257 0.74 -25.17 -23.96
N PRO A 258 0.74 -25.28 -22.62
CA PRO A 258 0.55 -24.15 -21.72
C PRO A 258 1.72 -23.19 -21.53
N THR A 259 2.95 -23.54 -21.93
CA THR A 259 4.18 -22.84 -21.53
C THR A 259 4.12 -21.34 -21.80
N LYS A 260 3.59 -20.95 -22.97
CA LYS A 260 3.45 -19.55 -23.40
C LYS A 260 2.75 -18.63 -22.40
N ILE A 261 1.83 -19.15 -21.57
CA ILE A 261 1.15 -18.34 -20.56
C ILE A 261 2.12 -18.00 -19.42
N LEU A 262 2.88 -18.98 -18.95
CA LEU A 262 3.89 -18.79 -17.92
C LEU A 262 5.02 -17.89 -18.44
N GLU A 263 5.44 -18.05 -19.68
CA GLU A 263 6.49 -17.22 -20.28
C GLU A 263 6.09 -15.74 -20.36
N ARG A 264 4.83 -15.46 -20.74
CA ARG A 264 4.30 -14.08 -20.75
C ARG A 264 4.21 -13.50 -19.35
N LEU A 265 3.79 -14.31 -18.37
CA LEU A 265 3.68 -13.88 -16.97
C LEU A 265 5.04 -13.56 -16.37
N CYS A 266 6.04 -14.42 -16.61
CA CYS A 266 7.38 -14.30 -16.05
C CYS A 266 8.31 -13.42 -16.89
N LYS A 267 7.94 -13.08 -18.13
CA LYS A 267 8.80 -12.42 -19.13
C LYS A 267 10.13 -13.14 -19.36
N GLN A 268 10.13 -14.45 -19.21
CA GLN A 268 11.29 -15.34 -19.33
C GLN A 268 10.82 -16.68 -19.89
N SER A 269 11.68 -17.37 -20.64
CA SER A 269 11.37 -18.70 -21.18
C SER A 269 11.34 -19.77 -20.08
N VAL A 270 10.46 -20.77 -20.18
CA VAL A 270 10.30 -21.82 -19.14
C VAL A 270 11.57 -22.66 -18.97
N ASN A 271 12.33 -22.87 -20.05
CA ASN A 271 13.61 -23.60 -20.04
C ASN A 271 14.76 -22.85 -19.32
N GLU A 272 14.62 -21.54 -19.11
CA GLU A 272 15.62 -20.72 -18.41
C GLU A 272 15.29 -20.54 -16.92
N MET A 273 14.10 -20.98 -16.48
CA MET A 273 13.65 -20.84 -15.09
C MET A 273 14.26 -21.93 -14.20
N SER A 274 14.61 -21.54 -12.96
CA SER A 274 14.87 -22.53 -11.92
C SER A 274 13.59 -23.31 -11.61
N LEU A 275 13.71 -24.60 -11.28
CA LEU A 275 12.55 -25.42 -10.92
C LEU A 275 11.76 -24.80 -9.76
N PRO A 276 12.37 -24.35 -8.64
CA PRO A 276 11.61 -23.74 -7.54
C PRO A 276 10.79 -22.52 -7.97
N ASP A 277 11.38 -21.64 -8.79
CA ASP A 277 10.66 -20.46 -9.30
C ASP A 277 9.50 -20.87 -10.20
N LEU A 278 9.75 -21.79 -11.14
CA LEU A 278 8.72 -22.34 -12.02
C LEU A 278 7.56 -22.92 -11.22
N LEU A 279 7.83 -23.72 -10.18
CA LEU A 279 6.80 -24.34 -9.35
C LEU A 279 5.95 -23.29 -8.61
N VAL A 280 6.57 -22.22 -8.11
CA VAL A 280 5.86 -21.11 -7.46
C VAL A 280 4.95 -20.38 -8.46
N TYR A 281 5.43 -20.09 -9.68
CA TYR A 281 4.62 -19.45 -10.72
C TYR A 281 3.51 -20.37 -11.24
N PHE A 282 3.81 -21.65 -11.41
CA PHE A 282 2.86 -22.69 -11.78
C PHE A 282 1.68 -22.71 -10.81
N LYS A 283 1.96 -22.80 -9.49
CA LYS A 283 0.92 -22.78 -8.46
C LYS A 283 0.08 -21.50 -8.52
N LYS A 284 0.71 -20.32 -8.62
CA LYS A 284 -0.03 -19.05 -8.69
C LYS A 284 -0.94 -18.98 -9.91
N MET A 285 -0.46 -19.41 -11.08
CA MET A 285 -1.21 -19.31 -12.33
C MET A 285 -2.38 -20.30 -12.34
N TYR A 286 -2.13 -21.59 -12.13
CA TYR A 286 -3.16 -22.62 -12.32
C TYR A 286 -4.19 -22.71 -11.20
N LEU A 287 -3.92 -22.13 -10.02
CA LEU A 287 -4.98 -21.89 -9.04
C LEU A 287 -5.94 -20.78 -9.50
N ALA A 288 -5.44 -19.77 -10.20
CA ALA A 288 -6.28 -18.67 -10.70
C ALA A 288 -7.20 -19.12 -11.85
N THR A 289 -6.82 -20.14 -12.63
CA THR A 289 -7.65 -20.64 -13.73
C THR A 289 -8.82 -21.51 -13.30
N GLN A 290 -8.83 -21.98 -12.04
CA GLN A 290 -9.80 -22.97 -11.53
C GLN A 290 -9.82 -24.28 -12.34
N LEU A 291 -8.80 -24.52 -13.18
CA LEU A 291 -8.63 -25.81 -13.87
C LEU A 291 -8.36 -26.93 -12.85
N VAL A 292 -7.79 -26.57 -11.70
CA VAL A 292 -7.48 -27.46 -10.60
C VAL A 292 -7.97 -26.84 -9.29
N LYS A 293 -8.27 -27.68 -8.32
CA LYS A 293 -8.83 -27.27 -7.02
C LYS A 293 -7.76 -26.74 -6.07
N ASN A 294 -6.62 -27.42 -6.04
CA ASN A 294 -5.51 -27.07 -5.18
C ASN A 294 -4.18 -27.55 -5.79
N ILE A 295 -3.09 -26.93 -5.38
CA ILE A 295 -1.72 -27.31 -5.74
C ILE A 295 -0.85 -27.25 -4.47
N GLU A 296 -0.24 -28.37 -4.14
CA GLU A 296 0.75 -28.50 -3.07
C GLU A 296 2.14 -28.65 -3.68
N LEU A 297 3.11 -27.94 -3.09
CA LEU A 297 4.50 -27.93 -3.54
C LEU A 297 5.38 -28.43 -2.40
N CYS A 298 6.27 -29.38 -2.71
CA CYS A 298 7.44 -29.68 -1.90
C CYS A 298 8.65 -29.03 -2.60
N LEU A 299 9.35 -28.15 -1.89
CA LEU A 299 10.55 -27.46 -2.39
C LEU A 299 11.80 -27.89 -1.60
N GLU A 300 11.74 -29.02 -0.90
CA GLU A 300 12.92 -29.59 -0.26
C GLU A 300 13.92 -30.04 -1.34
N PRO A 301 15.19 -29.62 -1.26
CA PRO A 301 16.21 -30.01 -2.24
C PRO A 301 16.30 -31.53 -2.39
N GLY A 302 16.19 -32.03 -3.63
CA GLY A 302 16.23 -33.46 -3.96
C GLY A 302 14.94 -34.22 -3.68
N LYS A 303 13.87 -33.55 -3.25
CA LYS A 303 12.53 -34.13 -3.03
C LYS A 303 11.44 -33.23 -3.60
N GLU A 304 11.79 -32.41 -4.59
CA GLU A 304 10.88 -31.48 -5.21
C GLU A 304 9.71 -32.25 -5.83
N SER A 305 8.50 -31.79 -5.53
CA SER A 305 7.30 -32.41 -6.10
C SER A 305 6.13 -31.43 -6.16
N VAL A 306 5.24 -31.71 -7.08
CA VAL A 306 3.98 -30.99 -7.27
C VAL A 306 2.85 -31.98 -7.16
N THR A 307 1.91 -31.71 -6.24
CA THR A 307 0.65 -32.47 -6.15
C THR A 307 -0.50 -31.57 -6.55
N ILE A 308 -1.21 -31.97 -7.59
CA ILE A 308 -2.33 -31.25 -8.18
C ILE A 308 -3.62 -31.98 -7.83
N PHE A 309 -4.55 -31.28 -7.20
CA PHE A 309 -5.85 -31.83 -6.82
C PHE A 309 -6.92 -31.34 -7.81
N HIS A 310 -7.78 -32.24 -8.27
CA HIS A 310 -8.87 -31.93 -9.20
C HIS A 310 -10.15 -32.69 -8.88
N ASP A 311 -11.29 -32.18 -9.33
CA ASP A 311 -12.61 -32.79 -9.13
C ASP A 311 -13.13 -33.52 -10.40
N PHE A 312 -12.32 -33.63 -11.46
CA PHE A 312 -12.67 -34.35 -12.69
C PHE A 312 -12.80 -35.86 -12.47
N LYS A 313 -13.82 -36.47 -13.10
CA LYS A 313 -14.12 -37.91 -13.05
C LYS A 313 -13.87 -38.65 -14.36
N ASN A 314 -13.77 -37.92 -15.47
CA ASN A 314 -13.60 -38.52 -16.78
C ASN A 314 -12.11 -38.81 -17.02
N GLU A 315 -11.76 -40.09 -17.19
CA GLU A 315 -10.37 -40.53 -17.36
C GLU A 315 -9.66 -39.89 -18.54
N LYS A 316 -10.38 -39.61 -19.65
CA LYS A 316 -9.78 -38.91 -20.80
C LYS A 316 -9.37 -37.49 -20.44
N VAL A 317 -10.21 -36.78 -19.67
CA VAL A 317 -9.89 -35.42 -19.19
C VAL A 317 -8.71 -35.45 -18.24
N ILE A 318 -8.66 -36.43 -17.34
CA ILE A 318 -7.54 -36.60 -16.41
C ILE A 318 -6.24 -36.86 -17.17
N HIS A 319 -6.27 -37.73 -18.19
CA HIS A 319 -5.12 -38.00 -19.03
C HIS A 319 -4.65 -36.75 -19.80
N SER A 320 -5.59 -36.02 -20.42
CA SER A 320 -5.27 -34.75 -21.09
C SER A 320 -4.69 -33.72 -20.11
N LEU A 321 -5.16 -33.69 -18.87
CA LEU A 321 -4.65 -32.78 -17.84
C LEU A 321 -3.22 -33.16 -17.40
N VAL A 322 -2.95 -34.47 -17.26
CA VAL A 322 -1.60 -35.01 -17.01
C VAL A 322 -0.66 -34.58 -18.12
N GLU A 323 -1.04 -34.78 -19.38
CA GLU A 323 -0.24 -34.40 -20.55
C GLU A 323 -0.03 -32.88 -20.62
N TYR A 324 -1.10 -32.11 -20.41
CA TYR A 324 -1.08 -30.64 -20.42
C TYR A 324 -0.05 -30.09 -19.44
N PHE A 325 -0.04 -30.57 -18.19
CA PHE A 325 0.95 -30.13 -17.20
C PHE A 325 2.34 -30.73 -17.44
N SER A 326 2.42 -31.96 -17.94
CA SER A 326 3.71 -32.58 -18.31
C SER A 326 4.47 -31.74 -19.34
N ASN A 327 3.77 -31.11 -20.29
CA ASN A 327 4.40 -30.26 -21.30
C ASN A 327 5.17 -29.07 -20.69
N ILE A 328 4.71 -28.52 -19.55
CA ILE A 328 5.42 -27.43 -18.85
C ILE A 328 6.75 -27.92 -18.31
N PHE A 329 6.71 -29.05 -17.60
CA PHE A 329 7.88 -29.58 -16.91
C PHE A 329 8.89 -30.18 -17.87
N ARG A 330 8.44 -30.77 -18.99
CA ARG A 330 9.32 -31.21 -20.09
C ARG A 330 10.04 -30.04 -20.73
N GLU A 331 9.36 -28.93 -20.98
CA GLU A 331 9.98 -27.72 -21.55
C GLU A 331 11.03 -27.13 -20.62
N ASN A 332 10.84 -27.23 -19.30
CA ASN A 332 11.84 -26.81 -18.32
C ASN A 332 13.12 -27.67 -18.37
N GLY A 333 13.01 -28.92 -18.84
CA GLY A 333 14.13 -29.85 -18.97
C GLY A 333 14.46 -30.64 -17.70
N THR A 334 13.76 -30.42 -16.59
CA THR A 334 13.96 -31.21 -15.36
C THR A 334 13.31 -32.59 -15.49
N PRO A 335 14.04 -33.70 -15.26
CA PRO A 335 13.47 -35.03 -15.24
C PRO A 335 12.40 -35.21 -14.15
N PHE A 336 11.33 -35.93 -14.47
CA PHE A 336 10.27 -36.22 -13.52
C PHE A 336 9.55 -37.54 -13.81
N VAL A 337 8.92 -38.08 -12.78
CA VAL A 337 7.95 -39.18 -12.87
C VAL A 337 6.58 -38.66 -12.47
N THR A 338 5.55 -39.09 -13.21
CA THR A 338 4.15 -38.74 -12.93
C THR A 338 3.36 -39.95 -12.46
N SER A 339 2.58 -39.76 -11.41
CA SER A 339 1.53 -40.70 -11.00
C SER A 339 0.18 -39.99 -10.91
N SER A 340 -0.89 -40.70 -11.26
CA SER A 340 -2.26 -40.18 -11.24
C SER A 340 -3.15 -41.12 -10.42
N TYR A 341 -3.86 -40.56 -9.45
CA TYR A 341 -4.75 -41.27 -8.54
C TYR A 341 -6.08 -40.54 -8.47
N SER A 342 -7.16 -41.07 -9.07
CA SER A 342 -8.57 -40.59 -8.96
C SER A 342 -8.81 -39.07 -9.00
N SER A 343 -8.43 -38.32 -7.95
CA SER A 343 -8.57 -36.86 -7.78
C SER A 343 -7.23 -36.10 -7.67
N MET A 344 -6.10 -36.76 -7.91
CA MET A 344 -4.77 -36.20 -7.72
C MET A 344 -3.80 -36.60 -8.82
N ILE A 345 -2.95 -35.66 -9.23
CA ILE A 345 -1.82 -35.88 -10.13
C ILE A 345 -0.55 -35.45 -9.39
N VAL A 346 0.46 -36.32 -9.34
CA VAL A 346 1.71 -36.07 -8.63
C VAL A 346 2.87 -36.10 -9.62
N PHE A 347 3.66 -35.04 -9.63
CA PHE A 347 4.94 -34.96 -10.33
C PHE A 347 6.06 -34.97 -9.29
N ARG A 348 7.02 -35.91 -9.41
CA ARG A 348 8.21 -35.98 -8.58
C ARG A 348 9.44 -35.74 -9.45
N PHE A 349 10.24 -34.76 -9.07
CA PHE A 349 11.44 -34.35 -9.80
C PHE A 349 12.68 -34.99 -9.18
N TYR A 350 13.72 -35.21 -9.98
CA TYR A 350 15.00 -35.76 -9.53
C TYR A 350 16.13 -35.22 -10.40
N GLU A 351 17.32 -35.15 -9.81
CA GLU A 351 18.55 -34.82 -10.53
C GLU A 351 19.06 -36.05 -11.28
N GLU A 352 19.52 -35.87 -12.52
CA GLU A 352 20.05 -36.95 -13.38
C GLU A 352 21.36 -37.58 -12.86
N HIS A 353 21.87 -37.14 -11.70
CA HIS A 353 23.17 -37.56 -11.16
C HIS A 353 23.21 -38.93 -10.47
N GLU A 354 22.12 -39.69 -10.38
CA GLU A 354 22.12 -41.00 -9.68
C GLU A 354 22.15 -42.25 -10.58
N HIS A 355 22.11 -42.12 -11.91
CA HIS A 355 21.94 -43.29 -12.80
C HIS A 355 23.19 -43.84 -13.51
N GLU A 356 24.41 -43.39 -13.17
CA GLU A 356 25.65 -44.00 -13.70
C GLU A 356 26.30 -45.08 -12.79
N ASN A 357 25.82 -45.29 -11.55
CA ASN A 357 26.46 -46.24 -10.61
C ASN A 357 25.71 -47.56 -10.38
N SER A 358 24.75 -47.93 -11.22
CA SER A 358 24.07 -49.24 -11.14
C SER A 358 24.40 -50.19 -12.31
N SER A 359 25.63 -50.15 -12.79
CA SER A 359 26.19 -51.26 -13.59
C SER A 359 27.25 -52.00 -12.78
N GLY A 360 26.83 -53.09 -12.13
CA GLY A 360 27.70 -54.16 -11.66
C GLY A 360 27.81 -54.27 -10.15
N ILE A 361 27.12 -55.27 -9.58
CA ILE A 361 27.73 -56.31 -8.75
C ILE A 361 26.83 -57.54 -8.86
N TYR A 362 27.39 -58.57 -9.47
CA TYR A 362 26.93 -59.96 -9.37
C TYR A 362 27.04 -60.41 -7.92
N GLY A 363 25.96 -60.98 -7.38
CA GLY A 363 25.96 -61.70 -6.11
C GLY A 363 24.84 -62.72 -6.12
N MET A 364 25.17 -63.96 -6.48
CA MET A 364 24.31 -65.13 -6.24
C MET A 364 24.05 -65.24 -4.74
N GLU A 365 22.79 -65.40 -4.35
CA GLU A 365 22.41 -66.21 -3.19
C GLU A 365 21.02 -66.80 -3.44
N GLU A 366 20.99 -68.11 -3.65
CA GLU A 366 19.79 -68.95 -3.62
C GLU A 366 19.15 -68.85 -2.23
N PHE A 367 17.84 -68.61 -2.18
CA PHE A 367 17.03 -69.04 -1.04
C PHE A 367 15.67 -69.56 -1.54
N THR A 368 15.45 -70.82 -1.19
CA THR A 368 14.32 -71.71 -1.47
C THR A 368 13.01 -71.23 -0.85
N GLU A 369 11.91 -71.40 -1.59
CA GLU A 369 10.53 -71.30 -1.11
C GLU A 369 10.25 -72.27 0.05
N PRO A 370 9.44 -71.88 1.04
CA PRO A 370 8.65 -72.81 1.81
C PRO A 370 7.17 -72.75 1.45
N ASP A 371 6.65 -73.95 1.22
CA ASP A 371 5.29 -74.34 0.87
C ASP A 371 4.18 -73.68 1.69
N PHE A 372 3.10 -73.31 0.98
CA PHE A 372 1.77 -73.17 1.55
C PHE A 372 1.22 -74.55 1.93
N ILE A 373 0.93 -74.76 3.23
CA ILE A 373 0.05 -75.83 3.69
C ILE A 373 -1.22 -75.21 4.26
N SER A 374 -2.34 -75.70 3.71
CA SER A 374 -3.75 -75.48 4.03
C SER A 374 -4.24 -76.26 5.27
N GLY A 375 -5.28 -75.73 5.93
CA GLY A 375 -6.18 -76.43 6.89
C GLY A 375 -5.85 -76.12 8.35
N GLU A 376 -6.77 -75.78 9.26
CA GLU A 376 -8.25 -75.75 9.33
C GLU A 376 -8.71 -74.46 10.03
#